data_AF-A0A2P2BSI3-F1
#
_entry.id   AF-A0A2P2BSI3-F1
#
_cell.length_a   1.000
_cell.length_b   1.000
_cell.length_c   1.000
_cell.angle_alpha   90.00
_cell.angle_beta   90.00
_cell.angle_gamma   90.00
#
_symmetry.space_group_name_H-M   'P 1'
#
loop_
_entity.id
_entity.type
_entity.pdbx_description
1 polymer ?
#
loop_
_entity_poly.entity_id
_entity_poly.type
_entity_poly.pdbx_seq_one_letter_code
_entity_poly.pdbx_strand_id
1 'polypeptide(L)'
;MALYRYVRVEFWKNPKVLEEMTPEDKLFMLYLLTNPSTTQIGIYRLSKKQMAFELGYSVESISCMIDRFVNVYGAIKYNEDTREIGIKNWGKYNFSRLGKPMIDCIKKELLEVEDKSMIEFVLQKINSLTVRSLYEKYLNTSENICFDDTSTSRTTIRGQKEKQKQKEKENNNIENDLAGGSIYGYGDKSIKNGKYSREYKDKNGKSFKKPSEEELEFARRL
;
A
#
# COMPACT_ATOMS: atom_id res chain seq x y z
N MET A 1 -1.63 -8.71 -3.58
CA MET A 1 -1.93 -7.28 -3.81
C MET A 1 -2.99 -6.83 -2.81
N ALA A 2 -3.24 -5.52 -2.67
CA ALA A 2 -4.21 -5.00 -1.70
C ALA A 2 -5.63 -5.51 -2.00
N LEU A 3 -6.32 -6.04 -0.99
CA LEU A 3 -7.71 -6.53 -1.11
C LEU A 3 -8.73 -5.39 -1.24
N TYR A 4 -8.31 -4.15 -0.97
CA TYR A 4 -9.18 -2.98 -0.96
C TYR A 4 -8.45 -1.76 -1.53
N ARG A 5 -9.17 -0.96 -2.33
CA ARG A 5 -8.68 0.27 -2.96
C ARG A 5 -9.55 1.44 -2.48
N TYR A 6 -8.90 2.46 -1.92
CA TYR A 6 -9.58 3.69 -1.50
C TYR A 6 -9.64 4.67 -2.68
N VAL A 7 -10.83 5.20 -2.97
CA VAL A 7 -10.98 6.39 -3.81
C VAL A 7 -11.18 7.59 -2.89
N ARG A 8 -10.37 8.63 -3.08
CA ARG A 8 -10.46 9.87 -2.32
C ARG A 8 -11.76 10.60 -2.66
N VAL A 9 -12.47 11.13 -1.66
CA VAL A 9 -13.73 11.87 -1.87
C VAL A 9 -13.51 13.12 -2.71
N GLU A 10 -12.30 13.69 -2.69
CA GLU A 10 -11.86 14.78 -3.54
C GLU A 10 -11.99 14.47 -5.04
N PHE A 11 -12.09 13.20 -5.43
CA PHE A 11 -12.45 12.78 -6.79
C PHE A 11 -13.73 13.49 -7.27
N TRP A 12 -14.78 13.51 -6.44
CA TRP A 12 -16.06 14.12 -6.76
C TRP A 12 -16.06 15.64 -6.70
N LYS A 13 -14.98 16.25 -6.17
CA LYS A 13 -14.81 17.71 -6.12
C LYS A 13 -13.95 18.24 -7.26
N ASN A 14 -13.38 17.36 -8.08
CA ASN A 14 -12.54 17.77 -9.19
C ASN A 14 -13.42 18.42 -10.28
N PRO A 15 -13.16 19.69 -10.67
CA PRO A 15 -13.96 20.39 -11.67
C PRO A 15 -14.09 19.60 -12.98
N LYS A 16 -13.02 18.93 -13.41
CA LYS A 16 -13.04 18.08 -14.60
C LYS A 16 -14.01 16.91 -14.49
N VAL A 17 -14.08 16.30 -13.31
CA VAL A 17 -15.02 15.19 -13.03
C VAL A 17 -16.45 15.70 -12.90
N LEU A 18 -16.64 16.91 -12.39
CA LEU A 18 -17.97 17.50 -12.20
C LEU A 18 -18.57 18.01 -13.50
N GLU A 19 -17.81 18.77 -14.27
CA GLU A 19 -18.30 19.61 -15.37
C GLU A 19 -18.03 19.02 -16.76
N GLU A 20 -16.93 18.28 -16.94
CA GLU A 20 -16.52 17.79 -18.27
C GLU A 20 -16.88 16.31 -18.51
N MET A 21 -16.85 15.48 -17.47
CA MET A 21 -17.05 14.03 -17.59
C MET A 21 -18.52 13.62 -17.64
N THR A 22 -18.87 12.75 -18.59
CA THR A 22 -20.18 12.09 -18.62
C THR A 22 -20.31 11.06 -17.47
N PRO A 23 -21.52 10.58 -17.15
CA PRO A 23 -21.69 9.49 -16.18
C PRO A 23 -20.85 8.24 -16.52
N GLU A 24 -20.76 7.89 -17.79
CA GLU A 24 -19.96 6.77 -18.29
C GLU A 24 -18.47 7.01 -18.09
N ASP A 25 -17.98 8.22 -18.35
CA ASP A 25 -16.59 8.58 -18.10
C ASP A 25 -16.27 8.50 -16.59
N LYS A 26 -17.18 8.93 -15.71
CA LYS A 26 -17.00 8.82 -14.25
C LYS A 26 -16.88 7.36 -13.83
N LEU A 27 -17.74 6.49 -14.35
CA LEU A 27 -17.69 5.05 -14.11
C LEU A 27 -16.36 4.46 -14.64
N PHE A 28 -15.97 4.82 -15.85
CA PHE A 28 -14.73 4.33 -16.46
C PHE A 28 -13.51 4.75 -15.65
N MET A 29 -13.42 6.01 -15.20
CA MET A 29 -12.33 6.48 -14.34
C MET A 29 -12.30 5.71 -13.01
N LEU A 30 -13.44 5.53 -12.35
CA LEU A 30 -13.51 4.75 -11.10
C LEU A 30 -13.06 3.31 -11.30
N TYR A 31 -13.44 2.71 -12.42
CA TYR A 31 -13.00 1.37 -12.82
C TYR A 31 -11.48 1.32 -13.03
N LEU A 32 -10.89 2.28 -13.73
CA LEU A 32 -9.43 2.37 -13.90
C LEU A 32 -8.66 2.55 -12.59
N LEU A 33 -9.27 3.16 -11.58
CA LEU A 33 -8.65 3.35 -10.26
C LEU A 33 -8.76 2.11 -9.35
N THR A 34 -9.74 1.24 -9.60
CA THR A 34 -10.14 0.21 -8.61
C THR A 34 -10.17 -1.23 -9.13
N ASN A 35 -9.95 -1.46 -10.43
CA ASN A 35 -9.97 -2.81 -10.99
C ASN A 35 -8.89 -3.73 -10.38
N PRO A 36 -9.08 -5.06 -10.43
CA PRO A 36 -8.15 -6.02 -9.82
C PRO A 36 -6.73 -5.97 -10.38
N SER A 37 -6.55 -5.54 -11.63
CA SER A 37 -5.23 -5.43 -12.29
C SER A 37 -4.45 -4.20 -11.84
N THR A 38 -5.10 -3.22 -11.19
CA THR A 38 -4.47 -1.96 -10.82
C THR A 38 -3.34 -2.19 -9.81
N THR A 39 -2.15 -1.68 -10.10
CA THR A 39 -0.91 -1.81 -9.30
C THR A 39 -0.74 -0.67 -8.29
N GLN A 40 0.27 -0.72 -7.41
CA GLN A 40 0.62 0.42 -6.54
C GLN A 40 1.25 1.58 -7.29
N ILE A 41 1.87 1.31 -8.45
CA ILE A 41 2.47 2.35 -9.30
C ILE A 41 1.49 3.02 -10.26
N GLY A 42 0.29 2.47 -10.45
CA GLY A 42 -0.70 3.03 -11.37
C GLY A 42 -0.36 2.80 -12.85
N ILE A 43 0.50 1.81 -13.12
CA ILE A 43 0.87 1.29 -14.43
C ILE A 43 0.62 -0.21 -14.43
N TYR A 44 -0.23 -0.69 -15.33
CA TYR A 44 -0.60 -2.10 -15.36
C TYR A 44 -1.16 -2.50 -16.73
N ARG A 45 -1.19 -3.80 -16.99
CA ARG A 45 -1.75 -4.33 -18.24
C ARG A 45 -3.26 -4.46 -18.14
N LEU A 46 -3.95 -3.90 -19.12
CA LEU A 46 -5.39 -3.95 -19.23
C LEU A 46 -5.80 -3.89 -20.71
N SER A 47 -6.33 -4.98 -21.24
CA SER A 47 -6.74 -5.04 -22.65
C SER A 47 -8.13 -4.44 -22.86
N LYS A 48 -8.37 -3.84 -24.04
CA LYS A 48 -9.71 -3.35 -24.44
C LYS A 48 -10.81 -4.41 -24.33
N LYS A 49 -10.50 -5.65 -24.70
CA LYS A 49 -11.43 -6.79 -24.59
C LYS A 49 -11.80 -7.08 -23.13
N GLN A 50 -10.82 -7.01 -22.23
CA GLN A 50 -11.07 -7.19 -20.80
C GLN A 50 -11.96 -6.08 -20.25
N MET A 51 -11.67 -4.82 -20.57
CA MET A 51 -12.51 -3.68 -20.15
C MET A 51 -13.93 -3.78 -20.69
N ALA A 52 -14.09 -4.17 -21.96
CA ALA A 52 -15.38 -4.36 -22.60
C ALA A 52 -16.20 -5.44 -21.87
N PHE A 53 -15.57 -6.57 -21.56
CA PHE A 53 -16.20 -7.65 -20.81
C PHE A 53 -16.59 -7.25 -19.38
N GLU A 54 -15.68 -6.62 -18.63
CA GLU A 54 -15.90 -6.26 -17.23
C GLU A 54 -16.95 -5.16 -17.05
N LEU A 55 -17.04 -4.21 -18.00
CA LEU A 55 -18.00 -3.11 -17.94
C LEU A 55 -19.30 -3.37 -18.73
N GLY A 56 -19.36 -4.45 -19.51
CA GLY A 56 -20.53 -4.77 -20.34
C GLY A 56 -20.70 -3.84 -21.56
N TYR A 57 -19.61 -3.28 -22.08
CA TYR A 57 -19.62 -2.43 -23.27
C TYR A 57 -19.04 -3.14 -24.49
N SER A 58 -19.27 -2.58 -25.68
CA SER A 58 -18.57 -3.00 -26.89
C SER A 58 -17.09 -2.58 -26.86
N VAL A 59 -16.24 -3.27 -27.61
CA VAL A 59 -14.80 -2.93 -27.72
C VAL A 59 -14.62 -1.57 -28.39
N GLU A 60 -15.52 -1.21 -29.29
CA GLU A 60 -15.60 0.08 -29.96
C GLU A 60 -15.89 1.20 -28.96
N SER A 61 -16.88 1.00 -28.09
CA SER A 61 -17.21 1.96 -27.02
C SER A 61 -16.03 2.19 -26.08
N ILE A 62 -15.36 1.12 -25.66
CA ILE A 62 -14.14 1.22 -24.83
C ILE A 62 -13.02 1.95 -25.56
N SER A 63 -12.84 1.69 -26.86
CA SER A 63 -11.83 2.37 -27.66
C SER A 63 -12.08 3.88 -27.71
N CYS A 64 -13.34 4.29 -27.90
CA CYS A 64 -13.74 5.70 -27.83
C CYS A 64 -13.53 6.31 -26.44
N MET A 65 -13.79 5.57 -25.35
CA MET A 65 -13.54 6.04 -23.99
C MET A 65 -12.03 6.23 -23.74
N ILE A 66 -11.21 5.26 -24.11
CA ILE A 66 -9.74 5.37 -23.99
C ILE A 66 -9.24 6.58 -24.77
N ASP A 67 -9.66 6.73 -26.03
CA ASP A 67 -9.26 7.85 -26.88
C ASP A 67 -9.62 9.21 -26.24
N ARG A 68 -10.85 9.32 -25.70
CA ARG A 68 -11.29 10.52 -24.96
C ARG A 68 -10.41 10.77 -23.74
N PHE A 69 -10.06 9.74 -22.98
CA PHE A 69 -9.23 9.87 -21.78
C PHE A 69 -7.78 10.23 -22.08
N VAL A 70 -7.25 9.79 -23.21
CA VAL A 70 -5.90 10.12 -23.69
C VAL A 70 -5.87 11.53 -24.30
N ASN A 71 -6.76 11.83 -25.25
CA ASN A 71 -6.67 13.03 -26.08
C ASN A 71 -7.41 14.23 -25.52
N VAL A 72 -8.62 14.03 -24.96
CA VAL A 72 -9.44 15.13 -24.42
C VAL A 72 -9.06 15.39 -22.97
N TYR A 73 -9.07 14.33 -22.15
CA TYR A 73 -8.81 14.51 -20.73
C TYR A 73 -7.33 14.56 -20.38
N GLY A 74 -6.47 13.89 -21.16
CA GLY A 74 -5.06 13.72 -20.84
C GLY A 74 -4.86 13.09 -19.47
N ALA A 75 -5.78 12.22 -19.05
CA ALA A 75 -5.82 11.63 -17.72
C ALA A 75 -5.12 10.27 -17.65
N ILE A 76 -5.00 9.60 -18.79
CA ILE A 76 -4.29 8.33 -18.93
C ILE A 76 -3.36 8.37 -20.14
N LYS A 77 -2.44 7.40 -20.19
CA LYS A 77 -1.72 7.00 -21.37
C LYS A 77 -2.01 5.53 -21.63
N TYR A 78 -2.21 5.15 -22.89
CA TYR A 78 -2.45 3.76 -23.28
C TYR A 78 -1.47 3.35 -24.38
N ASN A 79 -0.88 2.16 -24.26
CA ASN A 79 -0.04 1.57 -25.29
C ASN A 79 -0.76 0.32 -25.83
N GLU A 80 -1.05 0.31 -27.13
CA GLU A 80 -1.77 -0.79 -27.79
C GLU A 80 -0.93 -2.07 -27.87
N ASP A 81 0.39 -1.95 -28.00
CA ASP A 81 1.31 -3.08 -28.20
C ASP A 81 1.50 -3.86 -26.89
N THR A 82 1.88 -3.16 -25.81
CA THR A 82 2.07 -3.77 -24.48
C THR A 82 0.75 -3.96 -23.73
N ARG A 83 -0.32 -3.31 -24.19
CA ARG A 83 -1.64 -3.22 -23.53
C ARG A 83 -1.53 -2.64 -22.13
N GLU A 84 -0.59 -1.72 -21.92
CA GLU A 84 -0.37 -1.04 -20.65
C GLU A 84 -1.13 0.26 -20.59
N ILE A 85 -1.68 0.55 -19.41
CA ILE A 85 -2.29 1.82 -19.07
C ILE A 85 -1.50 2.49 -17.95
N GLY A 86 -1.20 3.77 -18.12
CA GLY A 86 -0.60 4.62 -17.10
C GLY A 86 -1.57 5.72 -16.67
N ILE A 87 -1.77 5.89 -15.37
CA ILE A 87 -2.71 6.88 -14.83
C ILE A 87 -1.98 8.15 -14.39
N LYS A 88 -2.40 9.30 -14.92
CA LYS A 88 -1.78 10.58 -14.59
C LYS A 88 -2.04 10.96 -13.14
N ASN A 89 -1.07 11.63 -12.53
CA ASN A 89 -1.13 12.08 -11.13
C ASN A 89 -1.29 10.94 -10.11
N TRP A 90 -1.04 9.67 -10.46
CA TRP A 90 -1.22 8.56 -9.54
C TRP A 90 -0.47 8.76 -8.22
N GLY A 91 0.81 9.16 -8.31
CA GLY A 91 1.65 9.33 -7.14
C GLY A 91 1.23 10.47 -6.20
N LYS A 92 0.58 11.51 -6.71
CA LYS A 92 0.04 12.61 -5.88
C LYS A 92 -0.99 12.12 -4.87
N TYR A 93 -1.83 11.17 -5.27
CA TYR A 93 -2.96 10.72 -4.46
C TYR A 93 -2.67 9.44 -3.66
N ASN A 94 -1.76 8.59 -4.16
CA ASN A 94 -1.51 7.26 -3.61
C ASN A 94 -0.24 7.15 -2.73
N PHE A 95 0.73 8.07 -2.84
CA PHE A 95 2.01 7.97 -2.11
C PHE A 95 2.09 8.78 -0.81
N SER A 96 0.97 9.01 -0.11
CA SER A 96 0.96 9.83 1.11
C SER A 96 1.58 9.15 2.34
N ARG A 97 1.59 7.81 2.42
CA ARG A 97 2.14 7.05 3.55
C ARG A 97 2.85 5.80 3.05
N LEU A 98 4.12 5.95 2.70
CA LEU A 98 4.93 4.84 2.19
C LEU A 98 5.60 4.11 3.34
N GLY A 99 5.10 2.92 3.66
CA GLY A 99 5.83 1.96 4.49
C GLY A 99 6.81 1.14 3.64
N LYS A 100 7.77 0.48 4.31
CA LYS A 100 8.70 -0.45 3.65
C LYS A 100 8.01 -1.47 2.72
N PRO A 101 6.90 -2.14 3.11
CA PRO A 101 6.22 -3.08 2.23
C PRO A 101 5.71 -2.46 0.92
N MET A 102 5.27 -1.20 0.97
CA MET A 102 4.77 -0.49 -0.21
C MET A 102 5.92 -0.10 -1.13
N ILE A 103 7.07 0.33 -0.59
CA ILE A 103 8.26 0.64 -1.37
C ILE A 103 8.78 -0.60 -2.09
N ASP A 104 8.82 -1.75 -1.41
CA ASP A 104 9.26 -3.01 -2.01
C ASP A 104 8.29 -3.47 -3.11
N CYS A 105 6.97 -3.27 -2.92
CA CYS A 105 5.96 -3.51 -3.95
C CYS A 105 6.17 -2.60 -5.18
N ILE A 106 6.41 -1.30 -4.97
CA ILE A 106 6.67 -0.34 -6.05
C ILE A 106 7.89 -0.76 -6.88
N LYS A 107 9.00 -1.14 -6.23
CA LYS A 107 10.20 -1.60 -6.93
C LYS A 107 9.91 -2.83 -7.80
N LYS A 108 9.17 -3.81 -7.26
CA LYS A 108 8.81 -4.99 -8.00
C LYS A 108 7.96 -4.65 -9.24
N GLU A 109 6.89 -3.87 -9.04
CA GLU A 109 5.99 -3.49 -10.12
C GLU A 109 6.70 -2.65 -11.20
N LEU A 110 7.65 -1.78 -10.83
CA LEU A 110 8.45 -1.02 -11.81
C LEU A 110 9.33 -1.91 -12.71
N LEU A 111 9.73 -3.10 -12.26
CA LEU A 111 10.46 -4.07 -13.11
C LEU A 111 9.55 -4.76 -14.12
N GLU A 112 8.25 -4.82 -13.85
CA GLU A 112 7.27 -5.54 -14.67
C GLU A 112 6.71 -4.68 -15.81
N VAL A 113 6.98 -3.36 -15.79
CA VAL A 113 6.56 -2.41 -16.83
C VAL A 113 7.41 -2.60 -18.09
N GLU A 114 6.75 -2.86 -19.22
CA GLU A 114 7.41 -3.02 -20.52
C GLU A 114 7.66 -1.67 -21.19
N ASP A 115 6.69 -0.76 -21.19
CA ASP A 115 6.80 0.57 -21.79
C ASP A 115 7.29 1.61 -20.78
N LYS A 116 8.58 1.96 -20.86
CA LYS A 116 9.19 3.00 -20.01
C LYS A 116 8.55 4.37 -20.16
N SER A 117 7.96 4.67 -21.31
CA SER A 117 7.29 5.94 -21.52
C SER A 117 6.04 6.10 -20.64
N MET A 118 5.53 5.00 -20.06
CA MET A 118 4.50 5.02 -19.01
C MET A 118 5.06 5.48 -17.67
N ILE A 119 6.27 5.04 -17.33
CA ILE A 119 6.97 5.42 -16.10
C ILE A 119 7.19 6.94 -16.10
N GLU A 120 7.69 7.48 -17.21
CA GLU A 120 7.86 8.93 -17.40
C GLU A 120 6.55 9.70 -17.25
N PHE A 121 5.46 9.19 -17.83
CA PHE A 121 4.15 9.81 -17.76
C PHE A 121 3.62 9.91 -16.31
N VAL A 122 3.78 8.86 -15.52
CA VAL A 122 3.35 8.84 -14.10
C VAL A 122 4.28 9.68 -13.21
N LEU A 123 5.58 9.73 -13.53
CA LEU A 123 6.61 10.42 -12.75
C LEU A 123 6.37 11.94 -12.61
N GLN A 124 5.74 12.57 -13.61
CA GLN A 124 5.59 14.03 -13.69
C GLN A 124 4.99 14.69 -12.44
N LYS A 125 4.19 13.94 -11.65
CA LYS A 125 3.35 14.47 -10.57
C LYS A 125 3.57 13.74 -9.24
N ILE A 126 4.79 13.29 -9.01
CA ILE A 126 5.25 12.72 -7.74
C ILE A 126 5.94 13.80 -6.91
N ASN A 127 5.35 14.15 -5.76
CA ASN A 127 5.91 15.17 -4.85
C ASN A 127 7.00 14.61 -3.92
N SER A 128 6.96 13.31 -3.62
CA SER A 128 7.92 12.67 -2.72
C SER A 128 9.25 12.42 -3.43
N LEU A 129 10.32 13.06 -2.96
CA LEU A 129 11.67 12.89 -3.50
C LEU A 129 12.14 11.42 -3.45
N THR A 130 11.80 10.69 -2.39
CA THR A 130 12.18 9.28 -2.24
C THR A 130 11.52 8.38 -3.28
N VAL A 131 10.26 8.62 -3.63
CA VAL A 131 9.60 7.81 -4.67
C VAL A 131 10.07 8.24 -6.05
N ARG A 132 10.23 9.54 -6.24
CA ARG A 132 10.74 10.09 -7.49
C ARG A 132 12.11 9.50 -7.85
N SER A 133 13.04 9.44 -6.90
CA SER A 133 14.36 8.85 -7.13
C SER A 133 14.31 7.35 -7.44
N LEU A 134 13.32 6.60 -6.93
CA LEU A 134 13.11 5.21 -7.33
C LEU A 134 12.72 5.12 -8.80
N TYR A 135 11.76 5.92 -9.26
CA TYR A 135 11.35 5.93 -10.66
C TYR A 135 12.48 6.38 -11.58
N GLU A 136 13.19 7.46 -11.23
CA GLU A 136 14.34 7.97 -11.99
C GLU A 136 15.46 6.94 -12.07
N LYS A 137 15.75 6.21 -10.97
CA LYS A 137 16.71 5.12 -11.00
C LYS A 137 16.33 4.06 -12.05
N TYR A 138 15.06 3.68 -12.13
CA TYR A 138 14.59 2.69 -13.10
C TYR A 138 14.69 3.16 -14.55
N LEU A 139 14.45 4.45 -14.81
CA LEU A 139 14.66 5.04 -16.13
C LEU A 139 16.15 5.05 -16.51
N ASN A 140 17.02 5.39 -15.56
CA ASN A 140 18.47 5.51 -15.79
C ASN A 140 19.22 4.17 -15.77
N THR A 141 18.70 3.14 -15.07
CA THR A 141 19.34 1.82 -14.99
C THR A 141 19.48 1.14 -16.36
N SER A 142 18.70 1.54 -17.38
CA SER A 142 18.94 1.05 -18.73
C SER A 142 20.19 1.58 -19.43
N GLU A 143 20.89 2.55 -18.87
CA GLU A 143 22.20 2.98 -19.38
C GLU A 143 23.39 2.29 -18.68
N ASN A 144 23.16 1.54 -17.60
CA ASN A 144 24.21 0.79 -16.90
C ASN A 144 23.66 -0.49 -16.27
N ILE A 145 23.67 -1.58 -17.04
CA ILE A 145 23.52 -2.93 -16.50
C ILE A 145 24.88 -3.32 -15.91
N CYS A 146 25.13 -2.94 -14.66
CA CYS A 146 25.98 -3.71 -13.77
C CYS A 146 25.08 -4.25 -12.66
N PHE A 147 24.77 -5.53 -12.77
CA PHE A 147 24.12 -6.33 -11.75
C PHE A 147 25.13 -6.51 -10.60
N ASP A 148 25.15 -5.58 -9.64
CA ASP A 148 25.85 -5.82 -8.39
C ASP A 148 24.94 -6.67 -7.48
N ASP A 149 24.99 -7.97 -7.74
CA ASP A 149 24.63 -8.99 -6.76
C ASP A 149 25.77 -9.02 -5.74
N THR A 150 25.80 -8.02 -4.84
CA THR A 150 26.57 -8.19 -3.62
C THR A 150 25.80 -9.20 -2.77
N SER A 151 26.00 -10.48 -3.08
CA SER A 151 25.96 -11.58 -2.16
C SER A 151 26.93 -11.24 -1.03
N THR A 152 26.47 -10.48 -0.04
CA THR A 152 27.17 -10.46 1.24
C THR A 152 26.90 -11.82 1.85
N SER A 153 27.83 -12.75 1.60
CA SER A 153 28.02 -13.97 2.37
C SER A 153 28.12 -13.58 3.83
N ARG A 154 26.99 -13.55 4.53
CA ARG A 154 26.96 -13.43 5.98
C ARG A 154 27.27 -14.82 6.51
N THR A 155 28.56 -15.14 6.60
CA THR A 155 29.05 -16.18 7.50
C THR A 155 28.54 -15.85 8.90
N THR A 156 27.52 -16.58 9.35
CA THR A 156 27.00 -16.45 10.70
C THR A 156 28.03 -17.00 11.68
N ILE A 157 28.89 -16.12 12.21
CA ILE A 157 29.74 -16.32 13.39
C ILE A 157 28.84 -16.32 14.65
N ARG A 158 27.81 -17.18 14.66
CA ARG A 158 26.85 -17.30 15.79
C ARG A 158 27.26 -18.40 16.77
N GLY A 159 28.38 -19.08 16.53
CA GLY A 159 28.89 -20.18 17.35
C GLY A 159 29.98 -19.85 18.38
N GLN A 160 30.38 -18.58 18.56
CA GLN A 160 31.55 -18.24 19.41
C GLN A 160 31.34 -17.17 20.50
N LYS A 161 30.11 -16.69 20.74
CA LYS A 161 29.82 -15.71 21.82
C LYS A 161 28.88 -16.20 22.92
N GLU A 162 28.70 -17.51 23.07
CA GLU A 162 27.96 -18.13 24.19
C GLU A 162 28.86 -18.62 25.35
N LYS A 163 30.21 -18.58 25.21
CA LYS A 163 31.13 -19.13 26.23
C LYS A 163 31.81 -18.13 27.17
N GLN A 164 31.41 -16.86 27.21
CA GLN A 164 32.05 -15.86 28.09
C GLN A 164 31.11 -15.05 29.01
N LYS A 165 29.80 -15.32 29.04
CA LYS A 165 28.85 -14.62 29.95
C LYS A 165 28.32 -15.46 31.11
N GLN A 166 28.90 -16.63 31.36
CA GLN A 166 28.51 -17.55 32.45
C GLN A 166 29.42 -17.50 33.69
N LYS A 167 30.35 -16.55 33.82
CA LYS A 167 31.30 -16.47 34.95
C LYS A 167 31.26 -15.19 35.81
N GLU A 168 30.27 -14.33 35.65
CA GLU A 168 30.22 -13.01 36.33
C GLU A 168 28.90 -12.74 37.09
N LYS A 169 28.19 -13.80 37.50
CA LYS A 169 26.91 -13.69 38.24
C LYS A 169 26.94 -14.37 39.62
N GLU A 170 28.12 -14.45 40.23
CA GLU A 170 28.27 -15.13 41.53
C GLU A 170 28.93 -14.28 42.62
N ASN A 171 29.17 -12.99 42.43
CA ASN A 171 29.64 -12.14 43.52
C ASN A 171 28.88 -10.81 43.57
N ASN A 172 28.59 -10.40 44.80
CA ASN A 172 27.99 -9.14 45.24
C ASN A 172 26.47 -9.16 45.45
N ASN A 173 26.02 -10.12 46.27
CA ASN A 173 25.09 -9.77 47.34
C ASN A 173 25.87 -9.12 48.48
N ILE A 174 25.22 -8.21 49.23
CA ILE A 174 25.65 -7.47 50.43
C ILE A 174 26.18 -6.05 50.13
N GLU A 175 25.29 -5.05 50.18
CA GLU A 175 25.28 -3.98 51.20
C GLU A 175 24.30 -2.82 50.90
N ASN A 176 23.47 -2.54 51.91
CA ASN A 176 23.07 -1.24 52.46
C ASN A 176 22.24 -0.23 51.62
N ASP A 177 20.95 -0.22 51.92
CA ASP A 177 20.21 0.85 52.64
C ASP A 177 20.63 2.34 52.55
N LEU A 178 19.57 3.17 52.39
CA LEU A 178 19.38 4.61 52.65
C LEU A 178 19.80 5.66 51.58
N ALA A 179 18.81 6.19 50.84
CA ALA A 179 18.34 7.59 50.96
C ALA A 179 17.36 8.02 49.83
N GLY A 180 16.12 8.35 50.23
CA GLY A 180 15.31 9.52 49.85
C GLY A 180 15.04 9.94 48.39
N GLY A 181 13.74 10.03 48.04
CA GLY A 181 13.19 11.22 47.37
C GLY A 181 12.24 11.05 46.17
N SER A 182 10.95 11.39 46.40
CA SER A 182 10.01 12.11 45.49
C SER A 182 9.25 11.39 44.34
N ILE A 183 7.98 11.06 44.63
CA ILE A 183 6.72 11.52 43.96
C ILE A 183 6.42 11.15 42.49
N TYR A 184 5.42 10.24 42.38
CA TYR A 184 4.36 10.00 41.37
C TYR A 184 4.70 9.79 39.87
N GLY A 185 5.12 8.56 39.53
CA GLY A 185 4.27 7.60 38.80
C GLY A 185 4.01 7.77 37.29
N TYR A 186 4.99 7.39 36.46
CA TYR A 186 4.80 6.86 35.09
C TYR A 186 4.81 5.32 35.11
N GLY A 187 4.18 4.67 34.13
CA GLY A 187 4.42 3.25 33.81
C GLY A 187 3.21 2.60 33.15
N ASP A 188 3.08 2.54 31.83
CA ASP A 188 3.87 1.80 30.83
C ASP A 188 3.59 0.29 30.78
N LYS A 189 3.58 -0.20 29.54
CA LYS A 189 3.21 -1.53 29.07
C LYS A 189 4.16 -2.59 29.63
N SER A 190 3.59 -3.71 30.08
CA SER A 190 4.28 -5.00 30.00
C SER A 190 3.30 -6.13 29.73
N ILE A 191 3.70 -7.01 28.82
CA ILE A 191 2.99 -8.15 28.29
C ILE A 191 2.97 -9.26 29.35
N LYS A 192 1.79 -9.79 29.68
CA LYS A 192 1.62 -11.11 30.31
C LYS A 192 0.48 -11.88 29.63
N ASN A 193 0.79 -13.10 29.24
CA ASN A 193 -0.10 -14.07 28.60
C ASN A 193 -1.40 -14.28 29.40
N GLY A 194 -2.54 -14.08 28.76
CA GLY A 194 -3.87 -14.43 29.28
C GLY A 194 -4.94 -14.12 28.24
N LYS A 195 -5.81 -15.09 27.93
CA LYS A 195 -6.92 -14.96 26.99
C LYS A 195 -7.81 -13.76 27.40
N TYR A 196 -7.71 -12.64 26.67
CA TYR A 196 -8.52 -11.45 26.94
C TYR A 196 -9.99 -11.68 26.54
N SER A 197 -10.82 -12.13 27.47
CA SER A 197 -12.27 -11.87 27.40
C SER A 197 -12.48 -10.37 27.65
N ARG A 198 -12.73 -9.60 26.59
CA ARG A 198 -13.20 -8.20 26.73
C ARG A 198 -14.64 -8.23 27.24
N GLU A 199 -14.88 -7.67 28.41
CA GLU A 199 -16.23 -7.44 28.93
C GLU A 199 -16.81 -6.14 28.35
N TYR A 200 -18.04 -6.20 27.87
CA TYR A 200 -18.76 -5.07 27.28
C TYR A 200 -19.75 -4.55 28.32
N LYS A 201 -19.94 -3.23 28.37
CA LYS A 201 -20.93 -2.60 29.26
C LYS A 201 -22.05 -1.98 28.45
N ASP A 202 -23.28 -2.18 28.88
CA ASP A 202 -24.43 -1.47 28.31
C ASP A 202 -24.52 -0.02 28.83
N LYS A 203 -25.49 0.75 28.32
CA LYS A 203 -25.72 2.15 28.71
C LYS A 203 -26.11 2.33 30.19
N ASN A 204 -26.46 1.23 30.86
CA ASN A 204 -26.84 1.18 32.27
C ASN A 204 -25.72 0.59 33.16
N GLY A 205 -24.53 0.36 32.59
CA GLY A 205 -23.33 -0.12 33.29
C GLY A 205 -23.28 -1.63 33.54
N LYS A 206 -24.23 -2.41 33.00
CA LYS A 206 -24.28 -3.86 33.18
C LYS A 206 -23.27 -4.53 32.26
N SER A 207 -22.40 -5.38 32.82
CA SER A 207 -21.40 -6.11 32.07
C SER A 207 -22.00 -7.36 31.40
N PHE A 208 -21.66 -7.57 30.14
CA PHE A 208 -22.00 -8.77 29.38
C PHE A 208 -20.82 -9.20 28.51
N LYS A 209 -20.77 -10.49 28.17
CA LYS A 209 -19.77 -11.04 27.23
C LYS A 209 -20.24 -10.78 25.81
N LYS A 210 -19.31 -10.46 24.91
CA LYS A 210 -19.63 -10.33 23.48
C LYS A 210 -20.21 -11.66 22.97
N PRO A 211 -21.33 -11.63 22.23
CA PRO A 211 -21.85 -12.82 21.58
C PRO A 211 -20.81 -13.44 20.63
N SER A 212 -20.87 -14.76 20.47
CA SER A 212 -20.03 -15.48 19.51
C SER A 212 -20.42 -15.13 18.06
N GLU A 213 -19.53 -15.42 17.10
CA GLU A 213 -19.84 -15.18 15.68
C GLU A 213 -21.01 -16.06 15.20
N GLU A 214 -21.18 -17.26 15.77
CA GLU A 214 -22.30 -18.16 15.50
C GLU A 214 -23.63 -17.59 16.01
N GLU A 215 -23.63 -16.99 17.21
CA GLU A 215 -24.82 -16.32 17.77
C GLU A 215 -25.22 -15.09 16.93
N LEU A 216 -24.24 -14.37 16.39
CA LEU A 216 -24.47 -13.23 15.48
C LEU A 216 -25.01 -13.68 14.12
N GLU A 217 -24.55 -14.80 13.58
CA GLU A 217 -25.11 -15.39 12.35
C GLU A 217 -26.55 -15.84 12.54
N PHE A 218 -26.87 -16.48 13.66
CA PHE A 218 -28.24 -16.93 13.95
C PHE A 218 -29.22 -15.75 14.02
N ALA A 219 -28.84 -14.65 14.68
CA ALA A 219 -29.67 -13.45 14.79
C ALA A 219 -29.90 -12.73 13.45
N ARG A 220 -29.02 -12.91 12.45
CA ARG A 220 -29.20 -12.33 11.09
C ARG A 220 -30.14 -13.15 10.20
N ARG A 221 -30.43 -14.40 10.57
CA ARG A 221 -31.29 -15.32 9.82
C ARG A 221 -32.74 -15.35 10.33
N LEU A 222 -33.02 -14.74 11.48
CA LEU A 222 -34.36 -14.45 12.00
C LEU A 222 -34.89 -13.14 11.41
#